data_AF-A0A944EDG1-F1
#
_entry.id   AF-A0A944EDG1-F1
#
_cell.length_a   1.000
_cell.length_b   1.000
_cell.length_c   1.000
_cell.angle_alpha   90.00
_cell.angle_beta   90.00
_cell.angle_gamma   90.00
#
_symmetry.space_group_name_H-M   'P 1'
#
loop_
_entity.id
_entity.type
_entity.pdbx_description
1 polymer ?
#
loop_
_entity_poly.entity_id
_entity_poly.type
_entity_poly.pdbx_seq_one_letter_code
_entity_poly.pdbx_strand_id
1 'polypeptide(L)' 'MTTTGSGKDHPGLAISVYRVDPKTNVRTPVKACTLPAVKAMPFSMAYPPCACPRCACPRCRGANTQ' A
#
# COMPACT_ATOMS: atom_id res chain seq x y z
N MET A 1 7.18 15.29 -11.36
CA MET A 1 6.45 14.39 -10.45
C MET A 1 6.93 12.98 -10.77
N THR A 2 7.81 12.40 -9.94
CA THR A 2 8.48 11.13 -10.23
C THR A 2 7.53 9.98 -9.87
N THR A 3 7.03 9.26 -10.87
CA THR A 3 6.18 8.07 -10.69
C THR A 3 7.07 6.86 -10.40
N THR A 4 7.16 6.44 -9.14
CA THR A 4 7.79 5.17 -8.78
C THR A 4 6.74 4.07 -8.88
N GLY A 5 6.86 3.22 -9.90
CA GLY A 5 5.93 2.10 -10.08
C GLY A 5 6.30 1.22 -11.26
N SER A 6 7.46 0.57 -11.22
CA SER A 6 7.67 -0.61 -12.06
C SER A 6 6.77 -1.71 -11.48
N GLY A 7 5.81 -2.21 -12.26
CA GLY A 7 4.80 -3.21 -11.86
C GLY A 7 5.38 -4.61 -11.62
N LYS A 8 6.46 -4.68 -10.84
CA LYS A 8 7.08 -5.91 -10.37
C LYS A 8 6.74 -6.05 -8.90
N ASP A 9 6.29 -7.24 -8.51
CA ASP A 9 6.01 -7.57 -7.12
C ASP A 9 7.15 -7.07 -6.21
N HIS A 10 6.83 -6.28 -5.19
CA HIS A 10 7.83 -5.83 -4.22
C HIS A 10 8.53 -7.05 -3.59
N PRO A 11 9.86 -7.07 -3.50
CA PRO A 11 10.65 -8.25 -3.11
C PRO A 11 10.61 -8.57 -1.60
N GLY A 12 9.49 -8.28 -0.92
CA GLY A 12 9.40 -8.26 0.54
C GLY A 12 10.01 -6.99 1.12
N LEU A 13 9.71 -6.72 2.39
CA LEU A 13 10.13 -5.49 3.07
C LEU A 13 10.73 -5.83 4.44
N ALA A 14 11.97 -5.39 4.67
CA ALA A 14 12.58 -5.42 6.00
C ALA A 14 12.27 -4.11 6.72
N ILE A 15 11.62 -4.18 7.88
CA ILE A 15 11.30 -3.03 8.72
C ILE A 15 12.10 -3.13 10.02
N SER A 16 12.94 -2.12 10.27
CA SER A 16 13.67 -1.97 11.53
C SER A 16 13.13 -0.78 12.31
N VAL A 17 12.71 -1.02 13.53
CA VAL A 17 12.17 -0.01 14.45
C VAL A 17 13.24 0.37 15.46
N TYR A 18 13.50 1.67 15.59
CA TYR A 18 14.48 2.23 16.53
C TYR A 18 13.80 3.20 17.48
N ARG A 19 14.30 3.27 18.72
CA ARG A 19 14.07 4.38 19.64
C ARG A 19 15.21 5.38 19.47
N VAL A 20 14.88 6.66 19.46
CA VAL A 20 15.86 7.74 19.36
C VAL A 20 15.96 8.41 20.73
N ASP A 21 17.17 8.53 21.26
CA ASP A 21 17.44 9.38 22.41
C ASP A 21 17.33 10.86 21.98
N PRO A 22 16.45 11.67 22.57
CA PRO A 22 16.22 13.06 22.13
C PRO A 22 17.38 14.01 22.47
N LYS A 23 18.26 13.64 23.42
CA LYS A 23 19.41 14.47 23.83
C LYS A 23 20.64 14.15 22.98
N THR A 24 20.86 12.87 22.69
CA THR A 24 22.07 12.41 21.99
C THR A 24 21.83 12.05 20.53
N ASN A 25 20.57 11.97 20.08
CA ASN A 25 20.14 11.47 18.78
C ASN A 25 20.63 10.05 18.43
N VAL A 26 21.09 9.30 19.44
CA VAL A 26 21.54 7.92 19.27
C VAL A 26 20.31 7.03 19.05
N ARG A 27 20.42 6.15 18.05
CA ARG A 27 19.39 5.17 17.69
C ARG A 27 19.65 3.86 18.40
N THR A 28 18.67 3.36 19.14
CA THR A 28 18.70 2.04 19.78
C THR A 28 17.69 1.11 19.10
N PRO A 29 18.09 -0.10 18.69
CA PRO A 29 17.18 -1.04 18.04
C PRO A 29 16.12 -1.53 19.04
N VAL A 30 14.86 -1.55 18.60
CA VAL A 30 13.73 -2.03 19.41
C VAL A 30 13.20 -3.34 18.85
N LYS A 31 13.03 -3.41 17.53
CA LYS A 31 12.47 -4.57 16.85
C LYS A 31 12.87 -4.59 15.39
N ALA A 32 13.14 -5.78 14.85
CA ALA A 32 13.25 -6.02 13.42
C ALA A 32 12.13 -6.98 13.00
N CYS A 33 11.49 -6.70 11.86
CA CYS A 33 10.45 -7.54 11.28
C CYS A 33 10.66 -7.64 9.78
N THR A 34 10.58 -8.86 9.24
CA THR A 34 10.65 -9.12 7.81
C THR A 34 9.26 -9.45 7.31
N LEU A 35 8.76 -8.67 6.36
CA LEU A 35 7.51 -8.91 5.68
C LEU A 35 7.78 -9.67 4.37
N PRO A 36 7.07 -10.78 4.10
CA PRO A 36 7.24 -11.52 2.85
C PRO A 36 6.78 -10.68 1.66
N ALA A 37 7.28 -11.02 0.47
CA ALA A 37 6.76 -10.47 -0.77
C ALA A 37 5.26 -10.80 -0.91
N VAL A 38 4.40 -9.79 -0.93
CA VAL A 38 2.99 -9.93 -1.31
C VAL A 38 2.92 -10.24 -2.82
N LYS A 39 2.37 -11.40 -3.16
CA LYS A 39 2.23 -11.91 -4.54
C LYS A 39 1.18 -11.18 -5.37
N ALA A 40 0.33 -10.38 -4.74
CA ALA A 40 -0.68 -9.58 -5.38
C ALA A 40 -1.00 -8.39 -4.47
N MET A 41 -0.72 -7.18 -4.92
CA MET A 41 -1.25 -5.99 -4.26
C MET A 41 -2.77 -6.03 -4.47
N PRO A 42 -3.60 -6.03 -3.40
CA PRO A 42 -5.03 -5.85 -3.60
C PRO A 42 -5.22 -4.42 -4.12
N PHE A 43 -5.25 -4.26 -5.44
CA PHE A 43 -5.60 -3.02 -6.13
C PHE A 43 -7.11 -2.82 -6.02
N SER A 44 -7.59 -2.76 -4.80
CA SER A 44 -8.94 -2.34 -4.47
C SER A 44 -8.86 -0.88 -4.06
N MET A 45 -8.92 0.02 -5.05
CA MET A 45 -9.25 1.44 -4.80
C MET A 45 -10.72 1.64 -4.38
N ALA A 46 -11.46 0.55 -4.18
CA ALA A 46 -12.84 0.54 -3.74
C ALA A 46 -12.94 -0.15 -2.38
N TYR A 47 -12.46 0.48 -1.30
CA TYR A 47 -12.91 0.07 0.04
C TYR A 47 -13.33 1.24 0.94
N PRO A 48 -14.58 1.21 1.46
CA PRO A 48 -15.63 0.25 1.08
C PRO A 48 -16.02 0.44 -0.39
N PRO A 49 -16.34 -0.63 -1.14
CA PRO A 49 -16.98 -0.47 -2.44
C PRO A 49 -18.23 0.38 -2.23
N CYS A 50 -18.44 1.43 -3.04
CA CYS A 50 -19.60 2.30 -2.87
C CYS A 50 -20.87 1.45 -2.92
N ALA A 51 -21.56 1.33 -1.78
CA ALA A 51 -22.84 0.64 -1.66
C ALA A 51 -24.00 1.45 -2.27
N CYS A 52 -23.69 2.61 -2.87
CA CYS A 52 -24.67 3.46 -3.50
C CYS A 52 -25.30 2.76 -4.72
N PRO A 53 -26.62 2.92 -4.96
CA PRO A 53 -27.31 2.30 -6.10
C PRO A 53 -26.70 2.63 -7.47
N ARG A 54 -26.01 3.78 -7.57
CA ARG A 54 -25.32 4.23 -8.79
C ARG A 54 -24.08 3.38 -9.13
N CYS A 55 -23.32 2.94 -8.12
CA CYS A 55 -22.11 2.15 -8.32
C CYS A 55 -22.37 0.64 -8.34
N ALA A 56 -23.47 0.18 -7.73
CA ALA A 56 -23.90 -1.21 -7.76
C ALA A 56 -24.52 -1.64 -9.10
N CYS A 57 -24.83 -0.69 -10.00
CA CYS A 57 -25.45 -0.98 -11.29
C CYS A 57 -24.44 -1.56 -12.30
N PRO A 58 -24.61 -2.81 -12.78
CA PRO A 58 -23.71 -3.41 -13.78
C PRO A 58 -23.69 -2.66 -15.12
N ARG A 59 -24.79 -1.96 -15.45
CA ARG A 59 -24.92 -1.17 -16.69
C ARG A 59 -24.08 0.10 -16.72
N CYS A 60 -23.56 0.57 -15.58
CA CYS A 60 -22.76 1.79 -15.50
C CYS A 60 -21.25 1.53 -15.54
N ARG A 61 -20.80 0.27 -15.50
CA ARG A 61 -19.38 -0.10 -15.40
C ARG A 61 -18.61 -0.04 -16.74
N GLY A 62 -19.24 0.46 -17.81
CA GLY A 62 -18.71 0.40 -19.18
C GLY A 62 -18.98 1.62 -20.06
N ALA A 63 -19.10 2.82 -19.49
CA ALA A 63 -19.26 4.07 -20.26
C ALA A 63 -18.04 4.99 -20.10
N ASN A 64 -16.85 4.52 -20.50
CA ASN A 64 -15.76 5.43 -20.82
C ASN A 64 -14.80 4.78 -21.82
N THR A 65 -15.20 4.75 -23.08
CA THR A 65 -14.28 4.70 -24.22
C THR A 65 -14.34 6.07 -24.89
N GLN A 66 -13.31 6.87 -24.65
CA GLN A 66 -12.79 7.82 -25.63
C GLN A 66 -11.37 7.38 -25.95
#